data_AF-A0A2A2GZW4-F1
#
_entry.id   AF-A0A2A2GZW4-F1
#
_cell.length_a   1.000
_cell.length_b   1.000
_cell.length_c   1.000
_cell.angle_alpha   90.00
_cell.angle_beta   90.00
_cell.angle_gamma   90.00
#
_symmetry.space_group_name_H-M   'P 1'
#
loop_
_entity.id
_entity.type
_entity.pdbx_description
1 polymer ?
#
loop_
_entity_poly.entity_id
_entity_poly.type
_entity_poly.pdbx_seq_one_letter_code
_entity_poly.pdbx_strand_id
1 'polypeptide(L)'
;MKLKNRAFFYWCETRAEVTIWADTGFQGIDKQHPNTQIPKKGTRKRPLSPEQKQENKIISGIRITVEHAIAGIKRLGCMTQILRNRRPFIDDTFLLLSAGLWNFHLRTA
;
A
#
# COMPACT_ATOMS: atom_id res chain seq x y z
N MET A 1 -1.63 30.88 -12.77
CA MET A 1 -2.26 29.64 -13.29
C MET A 1 -1.47 28.45 -12.74
N LYS A 2 -1.95 27.81 -11.65
CA LYS A 2 -1.18 26.76 -10.96
C LYS A 2 -1.20 25.48 -11.79
N LEU A 3 -0.04 25.12 -12.35
CA LEU A 3 0.21 23.78 -12.87
C LEU A 3 0.13 22.80 -11.69
N LYS A 4 -1.06 22.24 -11.46
CA LYS A 4 -1.24 21.07 -10.59
C LYS A 4 -0.42 19.96 -11.22
N ASN A 5 0.62 19.53 -10.53
CA ASN A 5 1.43 18.34 -10.83
C ASN A 5 0.51 17.17 -11.21
N ARG A 6 0.36 16.93 -12.51
CA ARG A 6 -0.51 15.90 -13.11
C ARG A 6 0.04 14.48 -12.97
N ALA A 7 1.26 14.30 -12.47
CA ALA A 7 1.92 12.99 -12.39
C ALA A 7 1.35 12.06 -11.30
N PHE A 8 0.77 12.60 -10.22
CA PHE A 8 0.16 11.76 -9.17
C PHE A 8 -1.25 11.25 -9.56
N PHE A 9 -1.81 11.78 -10.65
CA PHE A 9 -3.21 11.58 -11.04
C PHE A 9 -3.45 10.29 -11.86
N TYR A 10 -2.39 9.63 -12.33
CA TYR A 10 -2.51 8.47 -13.23
C TYR A 10 -2.39 7.10 -12.55
N TRP A 11 -2.16 7.03 -11.23
CA TRP A 11 -1.84 5.75 -10.58
C TRP A 11 -3.05 4.98 -10.02
N CYS A 12 -4.27 5.49 -10.17
CA CYS A 12 -5.46 4.79 -9.65
C CYS A 12 -6.70 5.03 -10.52
N GLU A 13 -6.62 4.69 -11.82
CA GLU A 13 -7.83 4.30 -12.57
C GLU A 13 -8.19 2.84 -12.23
N THR A 14 -8.31 2.54 -10.93
CA THR A 14 -8.87 1.25 -10.53
C THR A 14 -10.36 1.26 -10.82
N ARG A 15 -10.85 0.20 -11.46
CA ARG A 15 -12.28 0.05 -11.77
C ARG A 15 -13.08 0.20 -10.47
N ALA A 16 -14.24 0.87 -10.54
CA ALA A 16 -15.12 1.07 -9.38
C ALA A 16 -15.55 -0.24 -8.70
N GLU A 17 -15.52 -1.34 -9.46
CA GLU A 17 -15.83 -2.70 -9.00
C GLU A 17 -14.76 -3.30 -8.08
N VAL A 18 -13.51 -2.82 -8.14
CA VAL A 18 -12.39 -3.38 -7.37
C VAL A 18 -12.33 -2.71 -6.00
N THR A 19 -12.51 -3.48 -4.93
CA THR A 19 -12.36 -2.96 -3.56
C THR A 19 -10.90 -2.61 -3.26
N ILE A 20 -10.65 -1.37 -2.83
CA ILE A 20 -9.35 -0.92 -2.33
C ILE A 20 -9.27 -1.13 -0.83
N TRP A 21 -8.30 -1.92 -0.37
CA TRP A 21 -7.99 -2.06 1.06
C TRP A 21 -6.78 -1.19 1.40
N ALA A 22 -7.02 -0.11 2.15
CA ALA A 22 -6.01 0.91 2.41
C ALA A 22 -5.67 1.02 3.90
N ASP A 23 -4.47 1.53 4.18
CA ASP A 23 -4.06 1.86 5.54
C ASP A 23 -4.64 3.22 5.97
N THR A 24 -4.71 3.45 7.29
CA THR A 24 -5.24 4.67 7.91
C THR A 24 -4.49 5.95 7.51
N GLY A 25 -3.28 5.84 6.96
CA GLY A 25 -2.52 6.95 6.38
C GLY A 25 -3.06 7.45 5.03
N PHE A 26 -3.88 6.66 4.33
CA PHE A 26 -4.35 6.95 2.97
C PHE A 26 -5.79 7.47 2.92
N GLN A 27 -6.20 8.31 3.87
CA GLN A 27 -7.58 8.83 3.98
C GLN A 27 -8.07 9.61 2.74
N GLY A 28 -7.14 10.12 1.91
CA GLY A 28 -7.48 10.82 0.68
C GLY A 28 -8.08 9.93 -0.41
N ILE A 29 -7.84 8.62 -0.37
CA ILE A 29 -8.28 7.68 -1.42
C ILE A 29 -9.78 7.43 -1.40
N ASP A 30 -10.41 7.57 -0.22
CA ASP A 30 -11.87 7.46 -0.03
C ASP A 30 -12.64 8.51 -0.85
N LYS A 31 -12.01 9.65 -1.14
CA LYS A 31 -12.57 10.70 -2.00
C LYS A 31 -12.38 10.44 -3.50
N GLN A 32 -11.51 9.50 -3.84
CA GLN A 32 -11.09 9.21 -5.21
C GLN A 32 -11.70 7.92 -5.75
N HIS A 33 -12.00 6.96 -4.87
CA HIS A 33 -12.51 5.65 -5.25
C HIS A 33 -13.72 5.24 -4.38
N PRO A 34 -14.86 4.88 -5.00
CA PRO A 34 -16.13 4.67 -4.29
C PRO A 34 -16.17 3.41 -3.42
N ASN A 35 -15.28 2.44 -3.65
CA ASN A 35 -15.26 1.16 -2.96
C ASN A 35 -13.92 0.99 -2.22
N THR A 36 -13.72 1.86 -1.23
CA THR A 36 -12.53 1.90 -0.38
C THR A 36 -12.85 1.38 1.01
N GLN A 37 -12.01 0.50 1.53
CA GLN A 37 -12.05 -0.02 2.89
C GLN A 37 -10.81 0.46 3.66
N ILE A 38 -11.02 1.34 4.64
CA ILE A 38 -9.98 1.87 5.54
C ILE A 38 -10.38 1.55 6.99
N PRO A 39 -9.43 1.08 7.83
CA PRO A 39 -9.72 0.86 9.25
C PRO A 39 -10.21 2.13 9.93
N LYS A 40 -11.24 2.00 10.77
CA LYS A 40 -11.76 3.12 11.56
C LYS A 40 -10.77 3.45 12.67
N LYS A 41 -10.37 4.73 12.77
CA LYS A 41 -9.47 5.21 13.82
C LYS A 41 -10.24 5.58 15.08
N GLY A 42 -9.95 4.91 16.18
CA GLY A 42 -10.45 5.30 17.50
C GLY A 42 -9.79 6.59 17.99
N THR A 43 -10.53 7.43 18.72
CA THR A 43 -9.99 8.61 19.41
C THR A 43 -10.45 8.61 20.87
N ARG A 44 -9.77 9.38 21.74
CA ARG A 44 -10.11 9.45 23.17
C ARG A 44 -11.58 9.81 23.43
N LYS A 45 -12.17 10.67 22.59
CA LYS A 45 -13.58 11.10 22.69
C LYS A 45 -14.55 10.20 21.92
N ARG A 46 -14.05 9.38 21.00
CA ARG A 46 -14.85 8.49 20.15
C ARG A 46 -14.17 7.11 20.11
N PRO A 47 -14.40 6.28 21.15
CA PRO A 47 -13.87 4.92 21.17
C PRO A 47 -14.54 4.07 20.07
N LEU A 48 -13.83 3.04 19.61
CA LEU A 48 -14.36 2.11 18.62
C LEU A 48 -15.41 1.20 19.26
N SER A 49 -16.54 1.03 18.57
CA SER A 49 -17.53 0.03 18.94
C SER A 49 -16.98 -1.40 18.74
N PRO A 50 -17.55 -2.42 19.39
CA PRO A 50 -17.15 -3.82 19.18
C PRO A 50 -17.18 -4.24 17.70
N GLU A 51 -18.18 -3.79 16.95
CA GLU A 51 -18.35 -4.09 15.52
C GLU A 51 -17.22 -3.45 14.69
N GLN A 52 -16.91 -2.19 14.97
CA GLN A 52 -15.80 -1.49 14.29
C GLN A 52 -14.44 -2.14 14.58
N LYS A 53 -14.24 -2.68 15.79
CA LYS A 53 -13.04 -3.44 16.11
C LYS A 53 -12.95 -4.74 15.32
N GLN A 54 -14.08 -5.43 15.15
CA GLN A 54 -14.15 -6.65 14.36
C GLN A 54 -13.88 -6.39 12.86
N GLU A 55 -14.46 -5.32 12.30
CA GLU A 55 -14.15 -4.86 10.93
C GLU A 55 -12.65 -4.56 10.76
N ASN A 56 -12.08 -3.80 11.69
CA ASN A 56 -10.64 -3.49 11.69
C ASN A 56 -9.78 -4.76 11.76
N LYS A 57 -10.19 -5.76 12.54
CA LYS A 57 -9.46 -7.04 12.64
C LYS A 57 -9.41 -7.77 11.30
N ILE A 58 -10.51 -7.76 10.54
CA ILE A 58 -10.58 -8.36 9.20
C ILE A 58 -9.65 -7.60 8.24
N ILE A 59 -9.74 -6.26 8.22
CA ILE A 59 -8.88 -5.43 7.36
C ILE A 59 -7.41 -5.65 7.70
N SER A 60 -7.05 -5.67 8.99
CA SER A 60 -5.69 -5.97 9.44
C SER A 60 -5.23 -7.36 8.98
N GLY A 61 -6.09 -8.38 9.06
CA GLY A 61 -5.78 -9.73 8.58
C GLY A 61 -5.42 -9.76 7.09
N ILE A 62 -6.15 -9.04 6.26
CA ILE A 62 -5.86 -8.92 4.81
C ILE A 62 -4.51 -8.20 4.59
N ARG A 63 -4.26 -7.12 5.34
CA ARG A 63 -3.04 -6.31 5.20
C ARG A 63 -1.75 -7.07 5.57
N ILE A 64 -1.81 -8.02 6.50
CA ILE A 64 -0.63 -8.80 6.93
C ILE A 64 0.05 -9.49 5.74
N THR A 65 -0.71 -10.00 4.77
CA THR A 65 -0.15 -10.63 3.56
C THR A 65 0.72 -9.66 2.76
N VAL A 66 0.26 -8.41 2.61
CA VAL A 66 0.99 -7.34 1.93
C VAL A 66 2.22 -6.93 2.74
N GLU A 67 2.09 -6.83 4.06
CA GLU A 67 3.22 -6.52 4.96
C GLU A 67 4.31 -7.59 4.87
N HIS A 68 3.95 -8.88 4.82
CA HIS A 68 4.89 -9.98 4.60
C HIS A 68 5.58 -9.91 3.24
N ALA A 69 4.84 -9.59 2.17
CA ALA A 69 5.43 -9.40 0.83
C ALA A 69 6.43 -8.24 0.82
N ILE A 70 6.07 -7.09 1.41
CA ILE A 70 6.94 -5.91 1.53
C ILE A 70 8.18 -6.22 2.39
N ALA A 71 8.00 -6.91 3.51
CA ALA A 71 9.10 -7.33 4.37
C ALA A 71 10.06 -8.30 3.64
N GLY A 72 9.51 -9.18 2.81
CA GLY A 72 10.24 -10.11 1.96
C GLY A 72 11.15 -9.39 0.96
N ILE A 73 10.59 -8.49 0.15
CA ILE A 73 11.40 -7.73 -0.84
C ILE A 73 12.45 -6.84 -0.16
N LYS A 74 12.19 -6.34 1.05
CA LYS A 74 13.14 -5.54 1.84
C LYS A 74 14.36 -6.33 2.33
N ARG A 75 14.35 -7.67 2.24
CA ARG A 75 15.57 -8.46 2.48
C ARG A 75 16.68 -8.15 1.48
N LEU A 76 16.32 -7.63 0.30
CA LEU A 76 17.27 -7.20 -0.71
C LEU A 76 17.79 -5.81 -0.37
N GLY A 77 19.11 -5.66 -0.31
CA GLY A 77 19.76 -4.41 0.09
C GLY A 77 19.38 -3.20 -0.79
N CYS A 78 19.05 -3.43 -2.06
CA CYS A 78 18.57 -2.37 -2.97
C CYS A 78 17.24 -1.73 -2.52
N MET A 79 16.42 -2.44 -1.74
CA MET A 79 15.13 -1.96 -1.23
C MET A 79 15.21 -1.33 0.17
N THR A 80 16.34 -1.50 0.88
CA THR A 80 16.51 -0.99 2.25
C THR A 80 17.57 0.09 2.37
N GLN A 81 18.57 0.10 1.49
CA GLN A 81 19.62 1.10 1.51
C GLN A 81 19.21 2.38 0.78
N ILE A 82 19.94 3.46 1.07
CA ILE A 82 19.75 4.76 0.42
C ILE A 82 20.16 4.64 -1.06
N LEU A 83 19.19 4.80 -1.94
CA LEU A 83 19.40 4.92 -3.38
C LEU A 83 20.02 6.27 -3.72
N ARG A 84 21.30 6.27 -4.12
CA ARG A 84 22.03 7.49 -4.55
C ARG A 84 22.04 7.69 -6.07
N ASN A 85 21.58 6.71 -6.82
CA ASN A 85 21.53 6.78 -8.28
C ASN A 85 20.47 7.79 -8.72
N ARG A 86 20.78 8.59 -9.75
CA ARG A 86 19.90 9.66 -10.27
C ARG A 86 19.21 9.28 -11.58
N ARG A 87 19.41 8.06 -12.08
CA ARG A 87 18.74 7.62 -13.31
C ARG A 87 17.22 7.55 -13.06
N PRO A 88 16.40 8.07 -13.98
CA PRO A 88 14.94 7.97 -13.88
C PRO A 88 14.48 6.52 -13.76
N PHE A 89 13.43 6.26 -12.97
CA PHE A 89 12.73 4.97 -12.83
C PHE A 89 13.57 3.80 -12.32
N ILE A 90 14.77 4.05 -11.79
CA ILE A 90 15.63 2.98 -11.27
C ILE A 90 15.05 2.34 -10.00
N ASP A 91 14.35 3.13 -9.18
CA ASP A 91 13.60 2.70 -8.01
C ASP A 91 12.46 1.76 -8.38
N ASP A 92 11.67 2.11 -9.40
CA ASP A 92 10.61 1.24 -9.93
C ASP A 92 11.19 -0.08 -10.47
N THR A 93 12.34 -0.01 -11.16
CA THR A 93 13.05 -1.19 -11.67
C THR A 93 13.50 -2.10 -10.53
N PHE A 94 14.07 -1.53 -9.46
CA PHE A 94 14.47 -2.29 -8.27
C PHE A 94 13.28 -2.92 -7.56
N LEU A 95 12.16 -2.22 -7.45
CA LEU A 95 10.94 -2.76 -6.88
C LEU A 95 10.44 -3.97 -7.69
N LEU A 96 10.34 -3.83 -9.02
CA LEU A 96 9.86 -4.89 -9.91
C LEU A 96 10.74 -6.15 -9.84
N LEU A 97 12.07 -5.97 -9.94
CA LEU A 97 13.03 -7.08 -9.85
C LEU A 97 12.98 -7.75 -8.47
N SER A 98 12.90 -6.94 -7.40
CA SER A 98 12.84 -7.45 -6.02
C SER A 98 11.58 -8.26 -5.77
N ALA A 99 10.43 -7.79 -6.26
CA ALA A 99 9.17 -8.53 -6.20
C ALA A 99 9.26 -9.87 -6.95
N GLY A 100 9.83 -9.85 -8.17
CA GLY A 100 10.05 -11.07 -8.95
C GLY A 100 10.94 -12.09 -8.24
N LEU A 101 12.08 -11.64 -7.69
CA LEU A 101 13.01 -12.49 -6.94
C LEU A 101 12.37 -13.06 -5.67
N TRP A 102 11.60 -12.25 -4.92
CA TRP A 102 10.91 -12.72 -3.73
C TRP A 102 9.82 -13.75 -4.07
N ASN A 103 9.05 -13.52 -5.13
CA ASN A 103 8.05 -14.48 -5.60
C ASN A 103 8.69 -15.79 -6.08
N PHE A 104 9.86 -15.73 -6.73
CA PHE A 104 10.63 -16.92 -7.08
C PHE A 104 11.08 -17.68 -5.83
N HIS A 105 11.66 -16.98 -4.86
CA HIS A 105 12.07 -17.58 -3.58
C HIS A 105 10.91 -18.29 -2.87
N LEU A 106 9.73 -17.66 -2.76
CA LEU A 106 8.55 -18.27 -2.13
C LEU A 106 8.08 -19.56 -2.84
N ARG A 107 8.42 -19.75 -4.12
CA ARG A 107 8.05 -20.94 -4.89
C ARG A 107 9.07 -22.07 -4.78
N THR A 108 10.32 -21.77 -4.44
CA THR A 108 11.44 -22.72 -4.51
C THR A 108 12.07 -23.05 -3.16
N ALA A 109 11.77 -22.26 -2.12
CA ALA A 109 12.30 -22.43 -0.77
C ALA A 109 11.51 -23.46 0.06
#